data_AF-A0A920UQD7-F1
#
_entry.id   AF-A0A920UQD7-F1
#
_cell.length_a   1.000
_cell.length_b   1.000
_cell.length_c   1.000
_cell.angle_alpha   90.00
_cell.angle_beta   90.00
_cell.angle_gamma   90.00
#
_symmetry.space_group_name_H-M   'P 1'
#
loop_
_entity.id
_entity.type
_entity.pdbx_description
1 polymer ?
#
loop_
_entity_poly.entity_id
_entity_poly.type
_entity_poly.pdbx_seq_one_letter_code
_entity_poly.pdbx_strand_id
1 'polypeptide(L)'
;MLNNPWARNYEKDDHVALGRVREWAGNKLGSTVDYGFGYGTWVFIGNETVIKVDPEVGRSGRFSHELAVTAMDLPGVATPHVIETGTLEGRAWVIMNRLDGSIAYNVWPGLDAKAREKLVAQLATALSHLQKFRPDASMLNATTENWSRHVRESFNRTLRSVDAIVPGRILTQSQGAFALWAEALEDRPGYFAMVISLGFGENFG
;
A
#
# COMPACT_ATOMS: atom_id res chain seq x y z
N MET A 1 7.13 28.13 7.92
CA MET A 1 5.96 27.35 7.46
C MET A 1 6.37 26.62 6.20
N LEU A 2 6.81 25.36 6.30
CA LEU A 2 7.09 24.53 5.13
C LEU A 2 5.74 24.07 4.58
N ASN A 3 5.41 24.51 3.37
CA ASN A 3 4.22 24.08 2.67
C ASN A 3 4.35 22.57 2.45
N ASN A 4 3.56 21.74 3.13
CA ASN A 4 3.62 20.29 2.98
C ASN A 4 3.15 19.93 1.56
N PRO A 5 4.05 19.51 0.64
CA PRO A 5 3.66 19.20 -0.73
C PRO A 5 2.75 17.97 -0.81
N TRP A 6 2.61 17.21 0.28
CA TRP A 6 1.73 16.06 0.41
C TRP A 6 0.34 16.41 0.93
N ALA A 7 0.14 17.59 1.54
CA ALA A 7 -1.20 18.10 1.83
C ALA A 7 -1.98 18.35 0.53
N ARG A 8 -1.28 18.64 -0.58
CA ARG A 8 -1.89 18.83 -1.91
C ARG A 8 -2.46 17.57 -2.57
N ASN A 9 -2.05 16.38 -2.16
CA ASN A 9 -2.72 15.16 -2.66
C ASN A 9 -4.10 14.96 -2.04
N TYR A 10 -4.42 15.64 -0.93
CA TYR A 10 -5.77 15.68 -0.36
C TYR A 10 -6.71 16.63 -1.13
N GLU A 11 -6.20 17.59 -1.89
CA GLU A 11 -7.03 18.51 -2.72
C GLU A 11 -7.66 17.81 -3.95
N LYS A 12 -7.35 16.54 -4.21
CA LYS A 12 -8.05 15.69 -5.18
C LYS A 12 -9.21 14.90 -4.59
N ASP A 13 -9.40 14.93 -3.27
CA ASP A 13 -10.52 14.25 -2.65
C ASP A 13 -11.81 15.01 -2.98
N ASP A 14 -12.72 14.32 -3.66
CA ASP A 14 -14.11 14.71 -3.74
C ASP A 14 -14.70 14.63 -2.32
N HIS A 15 -14.46 15.66 -1.50
CA HIS A 15 -14.86 15.71 -0.09
C HIS A 15 -16.36 15.54 0.10
N VAL A 16 -17.13 15.97 -0.90
CA VAL A 16 -18.58 15.81 -0.95
C VAL A 16 -18.95 14.34 -1.15
N ALA A 17 -18.26 13.61 -2.03
CA ALA A 17 -18.39 12.15 -2.11
C ALA A 17 -17.88 11.45 -0.85
N LEU A 18 -16.77 11.88 -0.25
CA LEU A 18 -16.23 11.24 0.96
C LEU A 18 -17.27 11.18 2.09
N GLY A 19 -18.03 12.26 2.30
CA GLY A 19 -19.13 12.27 3.29
C GLY A 19 -20.19 11.20 3.01
N ARG A 20 -20.68 11.12 1.77
CA ARG A 20 -21.67 10.11 1.35
C ARG A 20 -21.13 8.69 1.42
N VAL A 21 -19.89 8.48 0.99
CA VAL A 21 -19.22 7.17 1.04
C VAL A 21 -19.03 6.72 2.48
N ARG A 22 -18.70 7.64 3.40
CA ARG A 22 -18.60 7.35 4.83
C ARG A 22 -19.94 6.91 5.41
N GLU A 23 -21.02 7.63 5.09
CA GLU A 23 -22.37 7.26 5.52
C GLU A 23 -22.78 5.88 4.99
N TRP A 24 -22.55 5.64 3.69
CA TRP A 24 -22.76 4.34 3.08
C TRP A 24 -21.94 3.24 3.76
N ALA A 25 -20.66 3.48 4.06
CA ALA A 25 -19.80 2.51 4.73
C ALA A 25 -20.32 2.15 6.12
N GLY A 26 -20.79 3.14 6.89
CA GLY A 26 -21.44 2.91 8.18
C GLY A 26 -22.68 2.02 8.06
N ASN A 27 -23.54 2.31 7.08
CA ASN A 27 -24.73 1.49 6.80
C ASN A 27 -24.37 0.07 6.34
N LYS A 28 -23.36 -0.06 5.46
CA LYS A 28 -22.89 -1.34 4.92
C LYS A 28 -22.29 -2.24 6.02
N LEU A 29 -21.58 -1.66 6.97
CA LEU A 29 -21.01 -2.39 8.11
C LEU A 29 -21.95 -2.47 9.32
N GLY A 30 -23.15 -1.90 9.25
CA GLY A 30 -24.12 -1.90 10.35
C GLY A 30 -23.60 -1.26 11.64
N SER A 31 -22.63 -0.35 11.56
CA SER A 31 -21.94 0.21 12.72
C SER A 31 -21.40 1.61 12.45
N THR A 32 -21.07 2.36 13.50
CA THR A 32 -20.24 3.55 13.36
C THR A 32 -18.85 3.14 12.87
N VAL A 33 -18.36 3.82 11.84
CA VAL A 33 -17.04 3.54 11.27
C VAL A 33 -16.05 4.64 11.61
N ASP A 34 -14.87 4.22 12.06
CA ASP A 34 -13.67 5.05 12.01
C ASP A 34 -13.22 5.20 10.56
N TYR A 35 -12.42 6.22 10.28
CA TYR A 35 -11.91 6.45 8.93
C TYR A 35 -10.45 6.90 8.94
N GLY A 36 -9.75 6.53 7.87
CA GLY A 36 -8.37 6.91 7.63
C GLY A 36 -8.06 6.93 6.13
N PHE A 37 -6.83 7.30 5.81
CA PHE A 37 -6.37 7.45 4.44
C PHE A 37 -5.16 6.56 4.21
N GLY A 38 -5.22 5.71 3.19
CA GLY A 38 -4.06 5.05 2.62
C GLY A 38 -3.50 5.88 1.46
N TYR A 39 -2.35 5.48 0.92
CA TYR A 39 -1.81 6.07 -0.31
C TYR A 39 -2.82 5.89 -1.47
N GLY A 40 -3.62 6.94 -1.71
CA GLY A 40 -4.66 6.97 -2.74
C GLY A 40 -5.87 6.06 -2.48
N THR A 41 -6.24 5.81 -1.22
CA THR A 41 -7.46 5.04 -0.88
C THR A 41 -8.13 5.62 0.37
N TRP A 42 -9.46 5.64 0.38
CA TRP A 42 -10.24 5.89 1.60
C TRP A 42 -10.45 4.57 2.34
N VAL A 43 -10.26 4.59 3.67
CA VAL A 43 -10.36 3.39 4.50
C VAL A 43 -11.37 3.64 5.60
N PHE A 44 -12.35 2.75 5.73
CA PHE A 44 -13.38 2.78 6.76
C PHE A 44 -13.27 1.52 7.61
N ILE A 45 -13.20 1.69 8.92
CA ILE A 45 -12.87 0.64 9.87
C ILE A 45 -14.09 0.39 10.75
N GLY A 46 -14.68 -0.79 10.60
CA GLY A 46 -15.71 -1.30 11.50
C GLY A 46 -15.13 -2.17 12.61
N ASN A 47 -16.02 -2.86 13.32
CA ASN A 47 -15.62 -3.73 14.43
C ASN A 47 -14.82 -4.94 13.95
N GLU A 48 -15.33 -5.65 12.94
CA GLU A 48 -14.76 -6.91 12.45
C GLU A 48 -14.24 -6.82 11.02
N THR A 49 -14.51 -5.71 10.33
CA THR A 49 -14.23 -5.55 8.90
C THR A 49 -13.69 -4.17 8.58
N VAL A 50 -13.02 -4.08 7.43
CA VAL A 50 -12.48 -2.86 6.88
C VAL A 50 -12.96 -2.72 5.44
N ILE A 51 -13.43 -1.54 5.05
CA ILE A 51 -13.72 -1.18 3.67
C ILE A 51 -12.60 -0.30 3.14
N LYS A 52 -12.03 -0.66 2.00
CA LYS A 52 -11.16 0.23 1.21
C LYS A 52 -11.92 0.68 -0.03
N VAL A 53 -11.85 1.97 -0.32
CA VAL A 53 -12.50 2.59 -1.48
C VAL A 53 -11.46 3.35 -2.30
N ASP A 54 -11.52 3.21 -3.61
CA ASP A 54 -10.76 4.06 -4.52
C ASP A 54 -11.44 5.43 -4.63
N PRO A 55 -10.78 6.55 -4.27
CA PRO A 55 -11.35 7.88 -4.47
C PRO A 55 -11.63 8.20 -5.96
N GLU A 56 -10.92 7.56 -6.89
CA GLU A 56 -11.09 7.81 -8.32
C GLU A 56 -12.16 6.91 -8.96
N VAL A 57 -12.90 7.50 -9.89
CA VAL A 57 -13.98 6.83 -10.65
C VAL A 57 -13.41 6.08 -11.85
N GLY A 58 -14.01 4.96 -12.21
CA GLY A 58 -13.72 4.22 -13.45
C GLY A 58 -12.52 3.27 -13.35
N ARG A 59 -11.96 3.07 -12.15
CA ARG A 59 -10.86 2.14 -11.88
C ARG A 59 -11.34 0.83 -11.23
N SER A 60 -12.23 0.10 -11.90
CA SER A 60 -12.81 -1.14 -11.36
C SER A 60 -11.77 -2.20 -10.96
N GLY A 61 -10.61 -2.23 -11.62
CA GLY A 61 -9.49 -3.13 -11.30
C GLY A 61 -8.56 -2.68 -10.17
N ARG A 62 -8.87 -1.60 -9.43
CA ARG A 62 -7.95 -1.01 -8.43
C ARG A 62 -7.50 -2.01 -7.36
N PHE A 63 -8.40 -2.89 -6.94
CA PHE A 63 -8.19 -3.85 -5.85
C PHE A 63 -7.89 -5.27 -6.34
N SER A 64 -7.47 -5.43 -7.61
CA SER A 64 -7.15 -6.73 -8.18
C SER A 64 -5.95 -7.39 -7.48
N HIS A 65 -5.02 -6.60 -6.94
CA HIS A 65 -3.86 -7.12 -6.20
C HIS A 65 -4.27 -7.67 -4.83
N GLU A 66 -5.18 -6.98 -4.12
CA GLU A 66 -5.77 -7.45 -2.88
C GLU A 66 -6.52 -8.78 -3.08
N LEU A 67 -7.25 -8.91 -4.19
CA LEU A 67 -7.87 -10.18 -4.59
C LEU A 67 -6.84 -11.26 -4.90
N ALA A 68 -5.76 -10.93 -5.63
CA ALA A 68 -4.72 -11.87 -6.01
C ALA A 68 -3.99 -12.50 -4.81
N VAL A 69 -3.97 -11.82 -3.66
CA VAL A 69 -3.31 -12.27 -2.43
C VAL A 69 -4.28 -12.72 -1.35
N THR A 70 -5.60 -12.67 -1.58
CA THR A 70 -6.61 -13.01 -0.56
C THR A 70 -6.55 -14.46 -0.09
N ALA A 71 -6.03 -15.36 -0.92
CA ALA A 71 -5.85 -16.78 -0.61
C ALA A 71 -4.46 -17.10 -0.07
N MET A 72 -3.64 -16.08 0.21
CA MET A 72 -2.30 -16.28 0.76
C MET A 72 -2.38 -16.75 2.20
N ASP A 73 -1.92 -17.98 2.42
CA ASP A 73 -1.72 -18.54 3.75
C ASP A 73 -0.24 -18.43 4.13
N LEU A 74 0.02 -17.69 5.21
CA LEU A 74 1.33 -17.52 5.80
C LEU A 74 1.30 -18.16 7.19
N PRO A 75 1.96 -19.32 7.39
CA PRO A 75 1.91 -20.02 8.66
C PRO A 75 2.25 -19.12 9.85
N GLY A 76 1.32 -19.01 10.80
CA GLY A 76 1.49 -18.20 12.01
C GLY A 76 1.38 -16.68 11.80
N VAL A 77 0.92 -16.22 10.63
CA VAL A 77 0.66 -14.81 10.33
C VAL A 77 -0.77 -14.66 9.84
N ALA A 78 -1.56 -13.88 10.56
CA ALA A 78 -2.91 -13.54 10.11
C ALA A 78 -2.83 -12.67 8.85
N THR A 79 -3.39 -13.15 7.75
CA THR A 79 -3.56 -12.39 6.51
C THR A 79 -5.01 -11.96 6.37
N PRO A 80 -5.29 -10.77 5.83
CA PRO A 80 -6.66 -10.36 5.61
C PRO A 80 -7.21 -11.04 4.35
N HIS A 81 -8.46 -11.47 4.44
CA HIS A 81 -9.25 -12.06 3.39
C HIS A 81 -10.30 -11.06 2.89
N VAL A 82 -10.40 -10.93 1.58
CA VAL A 82 -11.46 -10.21 0.90
C VAL A 82 -12.76 -10.99 1.05
N ILE A 83 -13.78 -10.32 1.59
CA ILE A 83 -15.12 -10.85 1.82
C ILE A 83 -16.03 -10.48 0.65
N GLU A 84 -15.94 -9.23 0.20
CA GLU A 84 -16.83 -8.68 -0.81
C GLU A 84 -16.12 -7.59 -1.62
N THR A 85 -16.49 -7.43 -2.88
CA THR A 85 -16.07 -6.31 -3.74
C THR A 85 -17.26 -5.68 -4.42
N GLY A 86 -17.10 -4.45 -4.88
CA GLY A 86 -18.13 -3.81 -5.68
C GLY A 86 -17.74 -2.44 -6.20
N THR A 87 -18.77 -1.70 -6.60
CA THR A 87 -18.64 -0.34 -7.10
C THR A 87 -19.71 0.55 -6.47
N LEU A 88 -19.34 1.77 -6.08
CA LEU A 88 -20.22 2.79 -5.53
C LEU A 88 -19.95 4.11 -6.25
N GLU A 89 -20.95 4.71 -6.90
CA GLU A 89 -20.75 5.96 -7.66
C GLU A 89 -19.57 5.86 -8.66
N GLY A 90 -19.38 4.69 -9.27
CA GLY A 90 -18.28 4.40 -10.20
C GLY A 90 -16.90 4.20 -9.55
N ARG A 91 -16.81 4.21 -8.21
CA ARG A 91 -15.59 3.94 -7.43
C ARG A 91 -15.53 2.49 -7.00
N ALA A 92 -14.40 1.84 -7.25
CA ALA A 92 -14.19 0.48 -6.77
C ALA A 92 -14.11 0.46 -5.25
N TRP A 93 -14.57 -0.62 -4.62
CA TRP A 93 -14.35 -0.88 -3.20
C TRP A 93 -14.16 -2.37 -2.93
N VAL A 94 -13.52 -2.65 -1.80
CA VAL A 94 -13.31 -4.00 -1.26
C VAL A 94 -13.57 -4.01 0.25
N ILE A 95 -14.23 -5.06 0.74
CA ILE A 95 -14.43 -5.36 2.16
C ILE A 95 -13.53 -6.52 2.54
N MET A 96 -12.85 -6.38 3.66
CA MET A 96 -11.89 -7.35 4.20
C MET A 96 -12.22 -7.60 5.67
N ASN A 97 -11.83 -8.75 6.22
CA ASN A 97 -11.79 -8.90 7.68
C ASN A 97 -10.73 -7.95 8.27
N ARG A 98 -11.04 -7.43 9.45
CA ARG A 98 -10.10 -6.67 10.26
C ARG A 98 -9.11 -7.62 10.92
N LEU A 99 -7.84 -7.23 10.94
CA LEU A 99 -6.82 -7.93 11.70
C LEU A 99 -6.68 -7.28 13.06
N ASP A 100 -6.77 -8.09 14.11
CA ASP A 100 -6.46 -7.67 15.46
C ASP A 100 -4.96 -7.54 15.67
N GLY A 101 -4.57 -6.59 16.52
CA GLY A 101 -3.18 -6.41 16.92
C GLY A 101 -2.76 -4.96 17.01
N SER A 102 -1.45 -4.76 17.06
CA SER A 102 -0.83 -3.43 17.10
C SER A 102 0.19 -3.31 15.98
N ILE A 103 0.30 -2.11 15.41
CA ILE A 103 1.28 -1.83 14.37
C ILE A 103 2.68 -2.01 14.95
N ALA A 104 3.53 -2.80 14.26
CA ALA A 104 4.89 -3.12 14.70
C ALA A 104 5.71 -1.87 15.06
N TYR A 105 5.55 -0.79 14.29
CA TYR A 105 6.19 0.51 14.55
C TYR A 105 5.88 1.06 15.96
N ASN A 106 4.63 0.93 16.41
CA ASN A 106 4.20 1.47 17.70
C ASN A 106 4.72 0.64 18.87
N VAL A 107 4.79 -0.69 18.70
CA VAL A 107 5.22 -1.60 19.78
C VAL A 107 6.74 -1.76 19.86
N TRP A 108 7.44 -1.61 18.74
CA TRP A 108 8.89 -1.85 18.62
C TRP A 108 9.74 -1.14 19.69
N PRO A 109 9.53 0.15 20.01
CA PRO A 109 10.32 0.83 21.02
C PRO A 109 10.23 0.18 22.41
N GLY A 110 9.08 -0.41 22.75
CA GLY A 110 8.82 -1.04 24.04
C GLY A 110 9.24 -2.51 24.16
N LEU A 111 9.66 -3.15 23.06
CA LEU A 111 10.10 -4.55 23.09
C LEU A 111 11.51 -4.68 23.69
N ASP A 112 11.71 -5.68 24.54
CA ASP A 112 13.04 -6.09 24.99
C ASP A 112 13.83 -6.81 23.88
N ALA A 113 15.11 -7.11 24.13
CA ALA A 113 15.98 -7.72 23.13
C ALA A 113 15.47 -9.09 22.63
N LYS A 114 14.94 -9.92 23.53
CA LYS A 114 14.45 -11.26 23.21
C LYS A 114 13.16 -11.19 22.39
N ALA A 115 12.26 -10.26 22.72
CA ALA A 115 11.04 -10.01 21.98
C ALA A 115 11.32 -9.46 20.58
N ARG A 116 12.31 -8.56 20.43
CA ARG A 116 12.75 -8.06 19.12
C ARG A 116 13.33 -9.19 18.26
N GLU A 117 14.20 -10.02 18.82
CA GLU A 117 14.78 -11.17 18.12
C GLU A 117 13.69 -12.12 17.62
N LYS A 118 12.73 -12.46 18.49
CA LYS A 118 11.58 -13.29 18.12
C LYS A 118 10.75 -12.68 17.00
N LEU A 119 10.44 -11.38 17.08
CA LEU A 119 9.68 -10.68 16.05
C LEU A 119 10.41 -10.67 14.70
N VAL A 120 11.72 -10.42 14.71
CA VAL A 120 12.56 -10.45 13.50
C VAL A 120 12.56 -11.85 12.87
N ALA A 121 12.69 -12.91 13.68
CA ALA A 121 12.63 -14.29 13.18
C ALA A 121 11.27 -14.61 12.53
N GLN A 122 10.16 -14.21 13.18
CA GLN A 122 8.81 -14.38 12.62
C GLN A 122 8.62 -13.62 11.31
N LEU A 123 9.12 -12.39 11.21
CA LEU A 123 9.10 -11.59 9.99
C LEU A 123 9.91 -12.24 8.86
N ALA A 124 11.10 -12.78 9.18
CA ALA A 124 11.93 -13.46 8.21
C ALA A 124 11.25 -14.72 7.65
N THR A 125 10.59 -15.50 8.51
CA THR A 125 9.79 -16.66 8.09
C THR A 125 8.64 -16.23 7.19
N ALA A 126 7.84 -15.24 7.60
CA ALA A 126 6.72 -14.71 6.83
C ALA A 126 7.16 -14.23 5.44
N LEU A 127 8.27 -13.49 5.38
CA LEU A 127 8.84 -12.99 4.14
C LEU A 127 9.30 -14.14 3.22
N SER A 128 9.88 -15.21 3.77
CA SER A 128 10.28 -16.39 2.98
C SER A 128 9.08 -17.06 2.31
N HIS A 129 7.95 -17.14 3.00
CA HIS A 129 6.71 -17.67 2.43
C HIS A 129 6.15 -16.72 1.36
N LEU A 130 6.10 -15.42 1.64
CA LEU A 130 5.64 -14.40 0.69
C LEU A 130 6.44 -14.42 -0.62
N GLN A 131 7.77 -14.57 -0.55
CA GLN A 131 8.65 -14.63 -1.72
C GLN A 131 8.42 -15.87 -2.61
N LYS A 132 7.85 -16.93 -2.04
CA LYS A 132 7.53 -18.18 -2.77
C LYS A 132 6.09 -18.21 -3.28
N PHE A 133 5.24 -17.32 -2.77
CA PHE A 133 3.84 -17.25 -3.15
C PHE A 133 3.72 -16.91 -4.64
N ARG A 134 2.83 -17.64 -5.32
CA ARG A 134 2.49 -17.42 -6.72
C ARG A 134 1.06 -16.90 -6.78
N PRO A 135 0.86 -15.58 -6.81
CA PRO A 135 -0.48 -15.01 -6.97
C PRO A 135 -1.07 -15.41 -8.34
N ASP A 136 -2.39 -15.32 -8.45
CA ASP A 136 -3.05 -15.43 -9.75
C ASP A 136 -2.59 -14.28 -10.66
N ALA A 137 -1.78 -14.63 -11.68
CA ALA A 137 -1.20 -13.67 -12.60
C ALA A 137 -2.27 -12.92 -13.42
N SER A 138 -3.46 -13.50 -13.62
CA SER A 138 -4.56 -12.83 -14.34
C SER A 138 -5.13 -11.63 -13.57
N MET A 139 -4.93 -11.59 -12.25
CA MET A 139 -5.37 -10.50 -11.39
C MET A 139 -4.27 -9.44 -11.19
N LEU A 140 -3.04 -9.71 -11.61
CA LEU A 140 -1.96 -8.75 -11.54
C LEU A 140 -1.97 -7.86 -12.79
N ASN A 141 -2.34 -6.60 -12.62
CA ASN A 141 -2.27 -5.59 -13.69
C ASN A 141 -0.82 -5.18 -14.05
N ALA A 142 0.19 -5.86 -13.50
CA ALA A 142 1.59 -5.64 -13.78
C ALA A 142 2.13 -6.77 -14.66
N THR A 143 2.60 -6.43 -15.86
CA THR A 143 3.36 -7.35 -16.71
C THR A 143 4.70 -7.65 -16.04
N THR A 144 4.80 -8.79 -15.35
CA THR A 144 5.99 -9.18 -14.57
C THR A 144 7.17 -9.64 -15.43
N GLU A 145 6.99 -9.76 -16.76
CA GLU A 145 8.03 -10.20 -17.69
C GLU A 145 9.26 -9.29 -17.72
N ASN A 146 9.12 -8.02 -17.31
CA ASN A 146 10.27 -7.11 -17.18
C ASN A 146 10.11 -6.18 -15.97
N TRP A 147 10.29 -6.75 -14.77
CA TRP A 147 10.20 -6.04 -13.51
C TRP A 147 11.13 -4.81 -13.44
N SER A 148 12.38 -4.92 -13.89
CA SER A 148 13.32 -3.80 -13.90
C SER A 148 12.80 -2.62 -14.74
N ARG A 149 12.23 -2.88 -15.91
CA ARG A 149 11.53 -1.87 -16.73
C ARG A 149 10.34 -1.27 -15.99
N HIS A 150 9.49 -2.08 -15.37
CA HIS A 150 8.34 -1.60 -14.63
C HIS A 150 8.72 -0.66 -13.46
N VAL A 151 9.76 -1.03 -12.68
CA VAL A 151 10.26 -0.17 -11.59
C VAL A 151 10.85 1.11 -12.17
N ARG A 152 11.63 1.03 -13.25
CA ARG A 152 12.20 2.21 -13.93
C ARG A 152 11.13 3.17 -14.43
N GLU A 153 10.06 2.67 -15.04
CA GLU A 153 8.94 3.48 -15.49
C GLU A 153 8.19 4.14 -14.33
N SER A 154 7.94 3.40 -13.25
CA SER A 154 7.30 3.92 -12.03
C SER A 154 8.14 5.01 -11.36
N PHE A 155 9.45 4.80 -11.27
CA PHE A 155 10.39 5.79 -10.76
C PHE A 155 10.41 7.04 -11.66
N ASN A 156 10.48 6.88 -12.98
CA ASN A 156 10.42 7.99 -13.93
C ASN A 156 9.10 8.78 -13.86
N ARG A 157 7.95 8.11 -13.67
CA ARG A 157 6.66 8.80 -13.44
C ARG A 157 6.68 9.63 -12.16
N THR A 158 7.25 9.07 -11.09
CA THR A 158 7.39 9.76 -9.80
C THR A 158 8.31 10.95 -9.94
N LEU A 159 9.49 10.78 -10.56
CA LEU A 159 10.44 11.87 -10.80
C LEU A 159 9.83 13.00 -11.63
N ARG A 160 9.08 12.70 -12.71
CA ARG A 160 8.36 13.74 -13.47
C ARG A 160 7.33 14.50 -12.63
N SER A 161 6.67 13.80 -11.71
CA SER A 161 5.72 14.42 -10.78
C SER A 161 6.41 15.29 -9.75
N VAL A 162 7.63 14.93 -9.33
CA VAL A 162 8.48 15.71 -8.43
C VAL A 162 9.17 16.88 -9.13
N ASP A 163 9.60 16.73 -10.39
CA ASP A 163 10.24 17.78 -11.21
C ASP A 163 9.28 18.96 -11.48
N ALA A 164 7.97 18.68 -11.49
CA ALA A 164 6.93 19.71 -11.50
C ALA A 164 6.87 20.58 -10.22
N ILE A 165 7.55 20.16 -9.14
CA ILE A 165 7.49 20.76 -7.80
C ILE A 165 8.89 21.21 -7.31
N VAL A 166 9.95 20.49 -7.70
CA VAL A 166 11.35 20.71 -7.25
C VAL A 166 12.25 20.93 -8.48
N PRO A 167 13.10 21.97 -8.52
CA PRO A 167 13.94 22.26 -9.68
C PRO A 167 14.90 21.10 -10.02
N GLY A 168 14.92 20.69 -11.30
CA GLY A 168 15.58 19.49 -11.82
C GLY A 168 17.08 19.29 -11.52
N ARG A 169 17.79 20.31 -11.01
CA ARG A 169 19.19 20.20 -10.56
C ARG A 169 19.39 19.27 -9.35
N ILE A 170 18.35 19.01 -8.57
CA ILE A 170 18.40 18.11 -7.40
C ILE A 170 18.14 16.64 -7.78
N LEU A 171 17.44 16.40 -8.90
CA LEU A 171 16.97 15.06 -9.29
C LEU A 171 18.01 14.26 -10.09
N THR A 172 18.98 14.92 -10.73
CA THR A 172 20.03 14.27 -11.54
C THR A 172 20.91 13.31 -10.73
N GLN A 173 21.16 13.59 -9.45
CA GLN A 173 21.91 12.69 -8.57
C GLN A 173 21.12 11.41 -8.25
N SER A 174 19.80 11.52 -8.03
CA SER A 174 18.93 10.36 -7.77
C SER A 174 18.73 9.48 -9.00
N GLN A 175 18.70 10.07 -10.20
CA GLN A 175 18.61 9.33 -11.47
C GLN A 175 19.86 8.47 -11.72
N GLY A 176 21.06 9.01 -11.46
CA GLY A 176 22.31 8.26 -11.60
C GLY A 176 22.41 7.08 -10.63
N ALA A 177 22.02 7.28 -9.36
CA ALA A 177 22.00 6.21 -8.35
C ALA A 177 21.01 5.09 -8.71
N PHE A 178 19.84 5.44 -9.26
CA PHE A 178 18.84 4.44 -9.67
C PHE A 178 19.27 3.65 -10.91
N ALA A 179 19.98 4.28 -11.87
CA ALA A 179 20.48 3.58 -13.05
C ALA A 179 21.47 2.46 -12.67
N LEU A 180 22.39 2.75 -11.76
CA LEU A 180 23.34 1.77 -11.21
C LEU A 180 22.63 0.63 -10.46
N TRP A 181 21.55 0.94 -9.72
CA TRP A 181 20.74 -0.07 -9.03
C TRP A 181 19.93 -0.96 -10.01
N ALA A 182 19.40 -0.38 -11.09
CA ALA A 182 18.65 -1.11 -12.10
C ALA A 182 19.55 -2.07 -12.92
N GLU A 183 20.77 -1.65 -13.27
CA GLU A 183 21.79 -2.51 -13.88
C GLU A 183 22.12 -3.70 -12.96
N ALA A 184 22.26 -3.47 -11.65
CA ALA A 184 22.51 -4.54 -10.68
C ALA A 184 21.37 -5.57 -10.54
N LEU A 185 20.15 -5.24 -10.97
CA LEU A 185 19.00 -6.16 -10.97
C LEU A 185 18.91 -7.01 -12.25
N GLU A 186 19.45 -6.53 -13.37
CA GLU A 186 19.51 -7.30 -14.62
C GLU A 186 20.44 -8.52 -14.48
N ASP A 187 21.51 -8.40 -13.69
CA ASP A 187 22.46 -9.47 -13.39
C ASP A 187 21.97 -10.51 -12.36
N ARG A 188 20.81 -10.30 -11.73
CA ARG A 188 20.25 -11.20 -10.69
C ARG A 188 18.75 -11.46 -10.88
N PRO A 189 18.36 -12.19 -11.92
CA PRO A 189 16.96 -12.56 -12.15
C PRO A 189 16.49 -13.51 -11.04
N GLY A 190 15.71 -13.01 -10.08
CA GLY A 190 15.10 -13.84 -9.04
C GLY A 190 14.92 -13.20 -7.66
N TYR A 191 15.55 -12.05 -7.40
CA TYR A 191 15.34 -11.31 -6.15
C TYR A 191 14.20 -10.31 -6.31
N PHE A 192 13.08 -10.57 -5.63
CA PHE A 192 12.08 -9.54 -5.37
C PHE A 192 12.71 -8.48 -4.45
N ALA A 193 13.19 -7.38 -5.03
CA ALA A 193 13.55 -6.21 -4.26
C ALA A 193 12.26 -5.54 -3.76
N MET A 194 11.92 -5.80 -2.50
CA MET A 194 10.96 -4.98 -1.77
C MET A 194 11.58 -3.59 -1.60
N VAL A 195 11.05 -2.61 -2.33
CA VAL A 195 11.33 -1.20 -2.03
C VAL A 195 10.61 -0.89 -0.71
N ILE A 196 11.36 -0.91 0.38
CA ILE A 196 10.92 -0.34 1.65
C ILE A 196 10.83 1.17 1.42
N SER A 197 9.62 1.67 1.22
CA SER A 197 9.37 3.10 1.37
C SER A 197 9.53 3.41 2.85
N LEU A 198 10.67 3.97 3.23
CA LEU A 198 10.89 4.54 4.56
C LEU A 198 9.95 5.74 4.69
N GLY A 199 8.78 5.49 5.27
CA GLY A 199 7.89 6.55 5.72
C GLY A 199 8.57 7.32 6.85
N PHE A 200 9.00 8.54 6.55
CA PHE A 200 9.23 9.54 7.59
C PHE A 200 7.87 9.90 8.17
N GLY A 201 7.55 9.32 9.32
CA GLY A 201 6.41 9.72 10.12
C GLY A 201 6.72 11.02 10.87
N GLU A 202 5.72 11.88 11.01
CA GLU A 202 5.66 12.80 12.13
C GLU A 202 4.32 12.65 12.86
N ASN A 203 4.45 12.25 14.12
CA ASN A 203 3.78 12.71 15.34
C ASN A 203 2.39 13.36 15.20
N PHE A 204 1.39 12.71 15.79
CA PHE A 204 0.22 13.40 16.35
C PHE A 204 0.39 13.49 17.87
N GLY A 205 0.47 14.72 18.36
CA GLY A 205 0.02 15.11 19.70
C GLY A 205 -1.32 15.81 19.60
#